data_AF-A0A3D9LHK5-F1
#
_entry.id   AF-A0A3D9LHK5-F1
#
_cell.length_a   1.000
_cell.length_b   1.000
_cell.length_c   1.000
_cell.angle_alpha   90.00
_cell.angle_beta   90.00
_cell.angle_gamma   90.00
#
_symmetry.space_group_name_H-M   'P 1'
#
loop_
_entity.id
_entity.type
_entity.pdbx_description
1 polymer ?
#
loop_
_entity_poly.entity_id
_entity_poly.type
_entity_poly.pdbx_seq_one_letter_code
_entity_poly.pdbx_strand_id
1 'polypeptide(L)'
;QAAFMLHQYIELWFRYTALILMGKERKSHSIKELQTYLKIFSAELGNLFNTEIEEEKHLLKLLDDAYITTRYENNYHINNEQIHRIIEKATKIELIATLLFKNKLDDCIKHELNPNDVSIPKKESSQPNDTELSKFINSLSINDFSTLKPYPHKKGLYTIDVLTEGYLDTSFMISNLLKVCITAMDTDHCSTRSIPNPEHNIKEVLGYVLDMIPHNEMEVLDGIKDIVLNPKRNSL
;
A
#
# COMPACT_ATOMS: atom_id res chain seq x y z
N GLN A 1 -19.04 22.97 5.41
CA GLN A 1 -19.80 21.83 5.98
C GLN A 1 -20.23 20.80 4.93
N ALA A 2 -21.02 21.14 3.90
CA ALA A 2 -21.54 20.15 2.94
C ALA A 2 -20.43 19.37 2.19
N ALA A 3 -19.41 20.06 1.66
CA ALA A 3 -18.28 19.43 0.99
C ALA A 3 -17.47 18.48 1.89
N PHE A 4 -17.28 18.85 3.17
CA PHE A 4 -16.65 17.98 4.17
C PHE A 4 -17.44 16.68 4.37
N MET A 5 -18.77 16.77 4.50
CA MET A 5 -19.62 15.58 4.66
C MET A 5 -19.58 14.70 3.40
N LEU A 6 -19.54 15.30 2.22
CA LEU A 6 -19.39 14.57 0.95
C LEU A 6 -18.03 13.88 0.82
N HIS A 7 -16.95 14.54 1.27
CA HIS A 7 -15.62 13.93 1.34
C HIS A 7 -15.66 12.68 2.22
N GLN A 8 -16.17 12.81 3.46
CA GLN A 8 -16.29 11.68 4.39
C GLN A 8 -17.16 10.55 3.83
N TYR A 9 -18.27 10.89 3.18
CA TYR A 9 -19.15 9.91 2.55
C TYR A 9 -18.44 9.11 1.44
N ILE A 10 -17.72 9.80 0.54
CA ILE A 10 -16.96 9.15 -0.54
C ILE A 10 -15.81 8.31 0.03
N GLU A 11 -15.08 8.83 1.02
CA GLU A 11 -14.00 8.13 1.72
C GLU A 11 -14.50 6.81 2.34
N LEU A 12 -15.64 6.84 3.04
CA LEU A 12 -16.25 5.65 3.65
C LEU A 12 -16.59 4.59 2.60
N TRP A 13 -17.14 4.98 1.45
CA TRP A 13 -17.43 4.05 0.37
C TRP A 13 -16.18 3.40 -0.21
N PHE A 14 -15.12 4.17 -0.44
CA PHE A 14 -13.84 3.61 -0.88
C PHE A 14 -13.28 2.60 0.12
N ARG A 15 -13.33 2.91 1.43
CA ARG A 15 -12.90 2.01 2.50
C ARG A 15 -13.76 0.75 2.56
N TYR A 16 -15.07 0.89 2.43
CA TYR A 16 -16.00 -0.24 2.38
C TYR A 16 -15.73 -1.16 1.18
N THR A 17 -15.51 -0.59 -0.01
CA THR A 17 -15.17 -1.39 -1.18
C THR A 17 -13.82 -2.10 -1.04
N ALA A 18 -12.81 -1.44 -0.46
CA ALA A 18 -11.54 -2.07 -0.14
C ALA A 18 -11.73 -3.26 0.83
N LEU A 19 -12.59 -3.12 1.83
CA LEU A 19 -12.91 -4.18 2.78
C LEU A 19 -13.55 -5.39 2.08
N ILE A 20 -14.53 -5.18 1.20
CA ILE A 20 -15.19 -6.26 0.45
C ILE A 20 -14.20 -7.01 -0.42
N LEU A 21 -13.37 -6.29 -1.17
CA LEU A 21 -12.49 -6.91 -2.17
C LEU A 21 -11.29 -7.58 -1.52
N MET A 22 -10.70 -6.96 -0.49
CA MET A 22 -9.39 -7.35 0.07
C MET A 22 -9.49 -8.02 1.43
N GLY A 23 -10.66 -8.05 2.05
CA GLY A 23 -10.86 -8.55 3.42
C GLY A 23 -10.21 -7.68 4.51
N LYS A 24 -9.68 -6.49 4.16
CA LYS A 24 -9.07 -5.57 5.13
C LYS A 24 -9.30 -4.10 4.77
N GLU A 25 -9.42 -3.26 5.80
CA GLU A 25 -9.59 -1.81 5.63
C GLU A 25 -8.28 -1.14 5.18
N ARG A 26 -8.36 -0.26 4.18
CA ARG A 26 -7.27 0.67 3.82
C ARG A 26 -7.55 2.04 4.48
N LYS A 27 -6.91 2.31 5.60
CA LYS A 27 -7.03 3.60 6.30
C LYS A 27 -6.22 4.68 5.59
N SER A 28 -6.85 5.43 4.70
CA SER A 28 -6.33 6.69 4.13
C SER A 28 -7.46 7.72 4.12
N HIS A 29 -7.10 8.99 4.28
CA HIS A 29 -8.00 10.14 4.16
C HIS A 29 -7.91 10.81 2.79
N SER A 30 -6.98 10.36 1.94
CA SER A 30 -6.82 10.85 0.57
C SER A 30 -7.69 10.04 -0.37
N ILE A 31 -8.69 10.69 -0.97
CA ILE A 31 -9.55 10.05 -1.96
C ILE A 31 -8.72 9.62 -3.19
N LYS A 32 -7.69 10.41 -3.55
CA LYS A 32 -6.77 10.07 -4.64
C LYS A 32 -6.02 8.75 -4.39
N GLU A 33 -5.52 8.54 -3.19
CA GLU A 33 -4.83 7.29 -2.84
C GLU A 33 -5.79 6.10 -2.86
N LEU A 34 -6.99 6.28 -2.30
CA LEU A 34 -8.01 5.25 -2.26
C LEU A 34 -8.48 4.82 -3.66
N GLN A 35 -8.72 5.75 -4.59
CA GLN A 35 -9.06 5.39 -5.96
C GLN A 35 -7.89 4.68 -6.67
N THR A 36 -6.65 5.16 -6.48
CA THR A 36 -5.47 4.54 -7.10
C THR A 36 -5.30 3.10 -6.62
N TYR A 37 -5.53 2.86 -5.32
CA TYR A 37 -5.48 1.54 -4.73
C TYR A 37 -6.55 0.60 -5.31
N LEU A 38 -7.78 1.08 -5.52
CA LEU A 38 -8.86 0.26 -6.08
C LEU A 38 -8.84 0.14 -7.61
N LYS A 39 -8.03 0.93 -8.31
CA LYS A 39 -7.92 0.94 -9.78
C LYS A 39 -7.60 -0.43 -10.36
N ILE A 40 -6.78 -1.23 -9.67
CA ILE A 40 -6.40 -2.57 -10.12
C ILE A 40 -7.56 -3.59 -10.07
N PHE A 41 -8.63 -3.29 -9.30
CA PHE A 41 -9.79 -4.17 -9.16
C PHE A 41 -11.01 -3.66 -9.91
N SER A 42 -11.17 -2.34 -10.02
CA SER A 42 -12.21 -1.71 -10.82
C SER A 42 -11.67 -0.43 -11.43
N ALA A 43 -11.50 -0.44 -12.75
CA ALA A 43 -11.13 0.74 -13.51
C ALA A 43 -12.16 1.88 -13.34
N GLU A 44 -13.43 1.54 -13.09
CA GLU A 44 -14.49 2.52 -12.89
C GLU A 44 -14.35 3.27 -11.56
N LEU A 45 -13.92 2.58 -10.48
CA LEU A 45 -13.59 3.21 -9.20
C LEU A 45 -12.27 3.97 -9.26
N GLY A 46 -11.27 3.41 -9.94
CA GLY A 46 -9.96 4.05 -10.10
C GLY A 46 -9.99 5.34 -10.92
N ASN A 47 -11.03 5.51 -11.74
CA ASN A 47 -11.27 6.70 -12.55
C ASN A 47 -12.54 7.45 -12.11
N LEU A 48 -12.97 7.29 -10.85
CA LEU A 48 -14.12 8.02 -10.31
C LEU A 48 -13.91 9.53 -10.47
N PHE A 49 -12.74 10.02 -10.07
CA PHE A 49 -12.23 11.34 -10.42
C PHE A 49 -11.12 11.17 -11.46
N ASN A 50 -11.42 11.49 -12.72
CA ASN A 50 -10.44 11.31 -13.79
C ASN A 50 -9.32 12.36 -13.66
N THR A 51 -8.14 11.93 -13.21
CA THR A 51 -7.00 12.82 -13.00
C THR A 51 -6.35 13.33 -14.29
N GLU A 52 -6.75 12.81 -15.46
CA GLU A 52 -6.33 13.32 -16.77
C GLU A 52 -7.13 14.56 -17.21
N ILE A 53 -8.29 14.79 -16.59
CA ILE A 53 -9.15 15.95 -16.85
C ILE A 53 -8.88 16.99 -15.77
N GLU A 54 -8.40 18.18 -16.15
CA GLU A 54 -8.00 19.21 -15.18
C GLU A 54 -9.17 19.69 -14.31
N GLU A 55 -10.40 19.75 -14.84
CA GLU A 55 -11.59 20.10 -14.07
C GLU A 55 -11.90 19.06 -12.97
N GLU A 56 -11.72 17.78 -13.26
CA GLU A 56 -11.96 16.67 -12.33
C GLU A 56 -10.85 16.59 -11.27
N LYS A 57 -9.61 16.84 -11.68
CA LYS A 57 -8.46 16.96 -10.78
C LYS A 57 -8.60 18.15 -9.83
N HIS A 58 -9.09 19.29 -10.32
CA HIS A 58 -9.42 20.43 -9.49
C HIS A 58 -10.57 20.10 -8.53
N LEU A 59 -11.61 19.41 -9.00
CA LEU A 59 -12.74 19.00 -8.16
C LEU A 59 -12.32 18.06 -7.02
N LEU A 60 -11.43 17.10 -7.31
CA LEU A 60 -10.86 16.19 -6.32
C LEU A 60 -10.02 16.95 -5.28
N LYS A 61 -9.14 17.84 -5.73
CA LYS A 61 -8.32 18.68 -4.83
C LYS A 61 -9.21 19.51 -3.90
N LEU A 62 -10.26 20.11 -4.45
CA LEU A 62 -11.20 20.94 -3.71
C LEU A 62 -12.03 20.14 -2.69
N LEU A 63 -12.25 18.85 -2.95
CA LEU A 63 -12.88 17.92 -2.02
C LEU A 63 -11.92 17.51 -0.89
N ASP A 64 -10.66 17.19 -1.20
CA ASP A 64 -9.62 16.90 -0.20
C ASP A 64 -9.29 18.15 0.66
N ASP A 65 -9.26 19.34 0.06
CA ASP A 65 -9.05 20.59 0.77
C ASP A 65 -10.20 20.85 1.77
N ALA A 66 -11.43 20.44 1.46
CA ALA A 66 -12.60 20.54 2.36
C ALA A 66 -12.44 19.72 3.65
N TYR A 67 -11.67 18.63 3.59
CA TYR A 67 -11.32 17.80 4.74
C TYR A 67 -10.32 18.52 5.66
N ILE A 68 -9.33 19.19 5.07
CA ILE A 68 -8.21 19.87 5.77
C ILE A 68 -8.64 21.24 6.36
N THR A 69 -9.41 22.03 5.62
CA THR A 69 -9.76 23.44 5.97
C THR A 69 -10.71 23.60 7.16
N THR A 70 -11.26 22.51 7.71
CA THR A 70 -11.99 22.59 9.00
C THR A 70 -11.08 22.93 10.19
N ARG A 71 -9.75 22.99 9.99
CA ARG A 71 -8.78 23.26 11.06
C ARG A 71 -7.98 24.56 10.91
N TYR A 72 -7.75 25.08 9.70
CA TYR A 72 -7.04 26.36 9.48
C TYR A 72 -7.49 27.05 8.16
N GLU A 73 -7.86 28.33 8.27
CA GLU A 73 -8.00 29.38 7.22
C GLU A 73 -9.27 29.54 6.35
N ASN A 74 -9.64 30.81 6.18
CA ASN A 74 -10.90 31.39 5.70
C ASN A 74 -11.08 31.47 4.17
N ASN A 75 -10.29 30.72 3.37
CA ASN A 75 -10.25 30.87 1.90
C ASN A 75 -10.79 29.66 1.12
N TYR A 76 -11.60 28.81 1.76
CA TYR A 76 -12.29 27.72 1.09
C TYR A 76 -13.54 28.22 0.35
N HIS A 77 -13.54 28.14 -0.99
CA HIS A 77 -14.71 28.48 -1.80
C HIS A 77 -15.08 27.32 -2.72
N ILE A 78 -16.34 26.88 -2.60
CA ILE A 78 -16.94 25.87 -3.47
C ILE A 78 -18.27 26.42 -3.99
N ASN A 79 -18.52 26.28 -5.29
CA ASN A 79 -19.77 26.70 -5.90
C ASN A 79 -20.80 25.55 -5.96
N ASN A 80 -22.06 25.87 -6.25
CA ASN A 80 -23.14 24.89 -6.29
C ASN A 80 -22.97 23.84 -7.40
N GLU A 81 -22.40 24.22 -8.54
CA GLU A 81 -22.13 23.31 -9.66
C GLU A 81 -21.12 22.23 -9.26
N GLN A 82 -20.03 22.62 -8.60
CA GLN A 82 -19.02 21.71 -8.05
C GLN A 82 -19.61 20.78 -7.01
N ILE A 83 -20.46 21.29 -6.11
CA ILE A 83 -21.21 20.45 -5.15
C ILE A 83 -22.07 19.41 -5.87
N HIS A 84 -22.82 19.80 -6.90
CA HIS A 84 -23.64 18.87 -7.66
C HIS A 84 -22.81 17.78 -8.34
N ARG A 85 -21.68 18.15 -8.95
CA ARG A 85 -20.74 17.17 -9.53
C ARG A 85 -20.20 16.21 -8.47
N ILE A 86 -19.85 16.69 -7.27
CA ILE A 86 -19.39 15.81 -6.19
C ILE A 86 -20.51 14.86 -5.72
N ILE A 87 -21.76 15.33 -5.65
CA ILE A 87 -22.91 14.49 -5.33
C ILE A 87 -23.08 13.39 -6.38
N GLU A 88 -22.97 13.71 -7.68
CA GLU A 88 -23.02 12.71 -8.75
C GLU A 88 -21.92 11.65 -8.58
N LYS A 89 -20.69 12.05 -8.22
CA LYS A 89 -19.60 11.11 -7.91
C LYS A 89 -19.90 10.25 -6.68
N ALA A 90 -20.48 10.84 -5.64
CA ALA A 90 -20.89 10.15 -4.42
C ALA A 90 -21.93 9.06 -4.70
N THR A 91 -22.96 9.38 -5.48
CA THR A 91 -23.96 8.39 -5.91
C THR A 91 -23.35 7.33 -6.83
N LYS A 92 -22.42 7.71 -7.70
CA LYS A 92 -21.74 6.77 -8.60
C LYS A 92 -20.93 5.73 -7.82
N ILE A 93 -20.13 6.14 -6.82
CA ILE A 93 -19.35 5.17 -6.03
C ILE A 93 -20.25 4.24 -5.21
N GLU A 94 -21.34 4.75 -4.62
CA GLU A 94 -22.34 3.94 -3.91
C GLU A 94 -22.93 2.85 -4.82
N LEU A 95 -23.32 3.23 -6.04
CA LEU A 95 -23.88 2.29 -7.02
C LEU A 95 -22.87 1.20 -7.41
N ILE A 96 -21.64 1.58 -7.74
CA ILE A 96 -20.58 0.64 -8.15
C ILE A 96 -20.23 -0.30 -6.99
N ALA A 97 -20.03 0.24 -5.78
CA ALA A 97 -19.70 -0.54 -4.60
C ALA A 97 -20.81 -1.55 -4.26
N THR A 98 -22.07 -1.11 -4.32
CA THR A 98 -23.24 -1.97 -4.06
C THR A 98 -23.37 -3.07 -5.12
N LEU A 99 -23.14 -2.75 -6.40
CA LEU A 99 -23.18 -3.74 -7.48
C LEU A 99 -22.05 -4.77 -7.32
N LEU A 100 -20.83 -4.32 -7.02
CA LEU A 100 -19.70 -5.21 -6.75
C LEU A 100 -20.00 -6.15 -5.57
N PHE A 101 -20.56 -5.62 -4.49
CA PHE A 101 -20.95 -6.43 -3.34
C PHE A 101 -22.01 -7.47 -3.71
N LYS A 102 -23.09 -7.07 -4.39
CA LYS A 102 -24.15 -7.99 -4.83
C LYS A 102 -23.62 -9.07 -5.75
N ASN A 103 -22.80 -8.72 -6.74
CA ASN A 103 -22.20 -9.70 -7.64
C ASN A 103 -21.34 -10.72 -6.88
N LYS A 104 -20.52 -10.26 -5.93
CA LYS A 104 -19.71 -11.15 -5.09
C LYS A 104 -20.54 -12.02 -4.18
N LEU A 105 -21.62 -11.47 -3.61
CA LEU A 105 -22.54 -12.23 -2.77
C LEU A 105 -23.29 -13.29 -3.60
N ASP A 106 -23.76 -12.94 -4.79
CA ASP A 106 -24.44 -13.87 -5.71
C ASP A 106 -23.50 -14.99 -6.16
N ASP A 107 -22.21 -14.69 -6.41
CA ASP A 107 -21.20 -15.70 -6.70
C ASP A 107 -21.02 -16.68 -5.53
N CYS A 108 -21.01 -16.18 -4.28
CA CYS A 108 -20.97 -17.02 -3.09
C CYS A 108 -22.24 -17.87 -2.93
N ILE A 109 -23.43 -17.29 -3.14
CA ILE A 109 -24.72 -17.99 -2.98
C ILE A 109 -24.92 -19.04 -4.08
N LYS A 110 -24.52 -18.78 -5.33
CA LYS A 110 -24.54 -19.78 -6.41
C LYS A 110 -23.67 -20.99 -6.08
N HIS A 111 -22.56 -20.77 -5.37
CA HIS A 111 -21.70 -21.84 -4.88
C HIS A 111 -22.35 -22.65 -3.73
N GLU A 112 -23.31 -22.08 -2.99
CA GLU A 112 -24.11 -22.78 -1.96
C GLU A 112 -25.35 -23.49 -2.52
N LEU A 113 -26.02 -22.94 -3.55
CA LEU A 113 -27.27 -23.48 -4.12
C LEU A 113 -27.08 -24.54 -5.21
N ASN A 114 -25.84 -24.75 -5.69
CA ASN A 114 -25.48 -25.91 -6.51
C ASN A 114 -24.64 -26.91 -5.70
N PRO A 115 -25.25 -27.74 -4.83
CA PRO A 115 -24.57 -28.90 -4.26
C PRO A 115 -24.31 -30.02 -5.30
N ASN A 116 -24.73 -29.85 -6.56
CA ASN A 116 -24.75 -30.91 -7.58
C ASN A 116 -23.88 -30.70 -8.83
N ASP A 117 -22.88 -29.81 -8.80
CA ASP A 117 -21.79 -29.88 -9.79
C ASP A 117 -20.39 -29.74 -9.17
N VAL A 118 -20.21 -30.39 -8.02
CA VAL A 118 -18.98 -31.18 -7.85
C VAL A 118 -19.37 -32.62 -8.16
N SER A 119 -19.32 -32.96 -9.44
CA SER A 119 -19.01 -34.34 -9.81
C SER A 119 -17.59 -34.62 -9.32
N ILE A 120 -17.47 -34.96 -8.03
CA ILE A 120 -16.40 -35.84 -7.59
C ILE A 120 -16.66 -37.10 -8.42
N PRO A 121 -15.79 -37.47 -9.37
CA PRO A 121 -15.86 -38.81 -9.91
C PRO A 121 -15.68 -39.71 -8.68
N LYS A 122 -16.69 -40.54 -8.38
CA LYS A 122 -16.46 -41.79 -7.65
C LYS A 122 -15.51 -42.63 -8.50
N LYS A 123 -14.24 -42.24 -8.55
CA LYS A 123 -13.14 -43.18 -8.66
C LYS A 123 -12.79 -43.46 -7.22
N GLU A 124 -12.86 -44.72 -6.85
CA GLU A 124 -12.20 -45.27 -5.68
C GLU A 124 -10.83 -44.59 -5.56
N SER A 125 -10.70 -43.62 -4.66
CA SER A 125 -9.39 -43.02 -4.40
C SER A 125 -8.68 -44.01 -3.48
N SER A 126 -7.95 -44.90 -4.12
CA SER A 126 -6.55 -45.12 -3.73
C SER A 126 -5.99 -43.76 -3.29
N GLN A 127 -5.35 -43.75 -2.10
CA GLN A 127 -4.80 -42.56 -1.46
C GLN A 127 -4.26 -41.56 -2.49
N PRO A 128 -4.57 -40.24 -2.36
CA PRO A 128 -4.09 -39.27 -3.33
C PRO A 128 -2.58 -39.41 -3.43
N ASN A 129 -2.09 -39.71 -4.64
CA ASN A 129 -0.65 -39.77 -4.90
C ASN A 129 -0.08 -38.42 -4.46
N ASP A 130 0.76 -38.41 -3.41
CA ASP A 130 1.35 -37.21 -2.80
C ASP A 130 1.95 -36.23 -3.84
N THR A 131 2.32 -36.77 -5.00
CA THR A 131 2.80 -36.06 -6.18
C THR A 131 1.80 -35.05 -6.77
N GLU A 132 0.49 -35.34 -6.83
CA GLU A 132 -0.51 -34.40 -7.38
C GLU A 132 -0.82 -33.26 -6.40
N LEU A 133 -0.91 -33.60 -5.11
CA LEU A 133 -1.13 -32.63 -4.05
C LEU A 133 0.08 -31.68 -3.92
N SER A 134 1.31 -32.21 -4.04
CA SER A 134 2.54 -31.41 -4.11
C SER A 134 2.59 -30.52 -5.34
N LYS A 135 2.11 -30.98 -6.50
CA LYS A 135 2.04 -30.15 -7.72
C LYS A 135 1.02 -29.01 -7.57
N PHE A 136 -0.13 -29.28 -6.97
CA PHE A 136 -1.14 -28.27 -6.69
C PHE A 136 -0.64 -27.22 -5.69
N ILE A 137 -0.02 -27.64 -4.58
CA ILE A 137 0.60 -26.74 -3.61
C ILE A 137 1.71 -25.91 -4.25
N ASN A 138 2.56 -26.52 -5.08
CA ASN A 138 3.59 -25.77 -5.82
C ASN A 138 2.98 -24.77 -6.80
N SER A 139 1.87 -25.10 -7.46
CA SER A 139 1.18 -24.17 -8.37
C SER A 139 0.60 -22.95 -7.65
N LEU A 140 0.16 -23.12 -6.40
CA LEU A 140 -0.27 -22.02 -5.54
C LEU A 140 0.92 -21.22 -4.99
N SER A 141 2.00 -21.92 -4.63
CA SER A 141 3.16 -21.32 -3.97
C SER A 141 3.96 -20.37 -4.86
N ILE A 142 3.91 -20.56 -6.19
CA ILE A 142 4.68 -19.74 -7.16
C ILE A 142 4.21 -18.28 -7.14
N ASN A 143 2.93 -18.02 -6.87
CA ASN A 143 2.38 -16.66 -6.91
C ASN A 143 2.35 -15.98 -5.54
N ASP A 144 2.18 -16.74 -4.46
CA ASP A 144 1.82 -16.16 -3.15
C ASP A 144 2.98 -16.09 -2.12
N PHE A 145 4.14 -16.72 -2.37
CA PHE A 145 5.29 -16.75 -1.43
C PHE A 145 6.60 -16.20 -2.02
N SER A 146 6.54 -15.15 -2.83
CA SER A 146 7.73 -14.57 -3.49
C SER A 146 8.53 -13.59 -2.62
N THR A 147 7.94 -13.08 -1.54
CA THR A 147 8.54 -12.00 -0.72
C THR A 147 9.71 -12.48 0.14
N LEU A 148 9.63 -13.68 0.71
CA LEU A 148 10.67 -14.24 1.58
C LEU A 148 11.57 -15.19 0.77
N LYS A 149 12.81 -14.79 0.53
CA LYS A 149 13.80 -15.64 -0.15
C LYS A 149 14.62 -16.40 0.89
N PRO A 150 14.86 -17.70 0.73
CA PRO A 150 15.66 -18.46 1.71
C PRO A 150 17.09 -17.92 1.79
N TYR A 151 17.59 -17.68 3.00
CA TYR A 151 18.96 -17.19 3.20
C TYR A 151 19.97 -18.32 2.97
N PRO A 152 20.95 -18.18 2.05
CA PRO A 152 21.79 -19.29 1.61
C PRO A 152 22.69 -19.86 2.71
N HIS A 153 23.03 -19.09 3.73
CA HIS A 153 24.02 -19.48 4.73
C HIS A 153 23.43 -20.04 6.04
N LYS A 154 22.10 -19.98 6.25
CA LYS A 154 21.48 -20.47 7.49
C LYS A 154 20.03 -20.91 7.30
N LYS A 155 19.76 -22.18 7.65
CA LYS A 155 18.41 -22.76 7.62
C LYS A 155 17.47 -22.01 8.56
N GLY A 156 16.24 -21.77 8.10
CA GLY A 156 15.19 -21.07 8.85
C GLY A 156 15.28 -19.55 8.83
N LEU A 157 16.28 -18.97 8.16
CA LEU A 157 16.35 -17.54 7.89
C LEU A 157 15.96 -17.24 6.45
N TYR A 158 15.35 -16.08 6.27
CA TYR A 158 14.87 -15.59 4.98
C TYR A 158 15.33 -14.14 4.79
N THR A 159 15.62 -13.76 3.56
CA THR A 159 15.89 -12.39 3.16
C THR A 159 14.63 -11.76 2.57
N ILE A 160 14.50 -10.47 2.84
CA ILE A 160 13.51 -9.59 2.21
C ILE A 160 14.33 -8.56 1.46
N ASP A 161 14.07 -8.41 0.16
CA ASP A 161 14.78 -7.42 -0.65
C ASP A 161 14.08 -6.07 -0.53
N VAL A 162 14.85 -5.03 -0.22
CA VAL A 162 14.38 -3.65 -0.24
C VAL A 162 14.72 -3.05 -1.60
N LEU A 163 13.70 -2.57 -2.32
CA LEU A 163 13.86 -1.96 -3.64
C LEU A 163 14.24 -0.49 -3.47
N THR A 164 15.32 -0.07 -4.14
CA THR A 164 15.76 1.32 -4.21
C THR A 164 16.20 1.65 -5.63
N GLU A 165 16.03 2.90 -6.06
CA GLU A 165 16.40 3.34 -7.42
C GLU A 165 17.91 3.55 -7.59
N GLY A 166 18.65 3.69 -6.48
CA GLY A 166 20.10 3.84 -6.45
C GLY A 166 20.60 4.40 -5.11
N TYR A 167 21.91 4.62 -4.97
CA TYR A 167 22.52 5.00 -3.68
C TYR A 167 21.97 6.27 -3.04
N LEU A 168 21.54 7.25 -3.84
CA LEU A 168 20.92 8.48 -3.32
C LEU A 168 19.57 8.18 -2.65
N ASP A 169 18.74 7.37 -3.31
CA ASP A 169 17.45 6.93 -2.78
C ASP A 169 17.64 6.04 -1.54
N THR A 170 18.59 5.11 -1.56
CA THR A 170 18.98 4.32 -0.38
C THR A 170 19.40 5.22 0.79
N SER A 171 20.17 6.27 0.53
CA SER A 171 20.60 7.23 1.55
C SER A 171 19.42 8.02 2.13
N PHE A 172 18.47 8.46 1.29
CA PHE A 172 17.25 9.10 1.76
C PHE A 172 16.40 8.16 2.61
N MET A 173 16.28 6.89 2.21
CA MET A 173 15.56 5.87 2.96
C MET A 173 16.17 5.66 4.35
N ILE A 174 17.49 5.46 4.42
CA ILE A 174 18.24 5.38 5.69
C ILE A 174 17.98 6.62 6.54
N SER A 175 18.10 7.82 5.96
CA SER A 175 17.88 9.08 6.67
C SER A 175 16.45 9.21 7.21
N ASN A 176 15.44 8.83 6.42
CA ASN A 176 14.04 8.92 6.82
C ASN A 176 13.73 7.95 7.96
N LEU A 177 14.26 6.72 7.91
CA LEU A 177 14.11 5.74 8.99
C LEU A 177 14.76 6.24 10.30
N LEU A 178 15.96 6.81 10.23
CA LEU A 178 16.62 7.42 11.39
C LEU A 178 15.80 8.57 11.99
N LYS A 179 15.28 9.48 11.15
CA LYS A 179 14.44 10.60 11.61
C LYS A 179 13.17 10.13 12.30
N VAL A 180 12.53 9.08 11.78
CA VAL A 180 11.35 8.47 12.41
C VAL A 180 11.71 7.86 13.77
N CYS A 181 12.82 7.13 13.87
CA CYS A 181 13.31 6.59 15.15
C CYS A 181 13.58 7.70 16.17
N ILE A 182 14.27 8.78 15.77
CA ILE A 182 14.56 9.93 16.64
C ILE A 182 13.25 10.59 17.12
N THR A 183 12.33 10.85 16.20
CA THR A 183 11.03 11.47 16.53
C THR A 183 10.20 10.57 17.46
N ALA A 184 10.27 9.25 17.26
CA ALA A 184 9.60 8.29 18.13
C ALA A 184 10.21 8.24 19.54
N MET A 185 11.50 8.54 19.70
CA MET A 185 12.17 8.64 21.01
C MET A 185 11.90 9.97 21.73
N ASP A 186 11.77 11.08 21.00
CA ASP A 186 11.65 12.44 21.56
C ASP A 186 10.23 12.84 22.02
N THR A 187 9.22 11.98 21.86
CA THR A 187 7.81 12.37 22.12
C THR A 187 7.29 11.98 23.51
N ASP A 188 7.05 12.99 24.36
CA ASP A 188 6.20 12.87 25.57
C ASP A 188 4.70 12.70 25.25
N HIS A 189 4.27 12.93 24.00
CA HIS A 189 2.87 12.88 23.59
C HIS A 189 2.71 12.29 22.18
N CYS A 190 2.52 10.97 22.05
CA CYS A 190 2.09 10.36 20.79
C CYS A 190 0.58 10.08 20.80
N SER A 191 -0.20 11.11 20.49
CA SER A 191 -1.64 11.02 20.28
C SER A 191 -1.91 10.57 18.84
N THR A 192 -2.12 9.26 18.62
CA THR A 192 -3.09 8.66 17.65
C THR A 192 -2.86 7.15 17.43
N ARG A 193 -1.66 6.61 17.73
CA ARG A 193 -1.43 5.17 17.77
C ARG A 193 -0.18 4.87 18.60
N SER A 194 -0.34 4.34 19.82
CA SER A 194 0.79 3.98 20.68
C SER A 194 1.68 2.94 20.00
N ILE A 195 2.99 3.17 19.94
CA ILE A 195 3.96 2.14 19.52
C ILE A 195 4.07 1.14 20.69
N PRO A 196 3.78 -0.16 20.48
CA PRO A 196 3.90 -1.15 21.56
C PRO A 196 5.36 -1.43 21.84
N ASN A 197 5.83 -1.25 23.08
CA ASN A 197 7.24 -1.42 23.45
C ASN A 197 8.21 -0.60 22.56
N PRO A 198 8.18 0.75 22.68
CA PRO A 198 8.91 1.65 21.79
C PRO A 198 10.41 1.39 21.81
N GLU A 199 11.01 1.14 22.97
CA GLU A 199 12.45 0.85 23.08
C GLU A 199 12.86 -0.36 22.24
N HIS A 200 12.09 -1.45 22.32
CA HIS A 200 12.38 -2.66 21.56
C HIS A 200 12.19 -2.46 20.07
N ASN A 201 11.06 -1.89 19.64
CA ASN A 201 10.77 -1.72 18.22
C ASN A 201 11.73 -0.73 17.55
N ILE A 202 12.06 0.36 18.25
CA ILE A 202 13.02 1.35 17.74
C ILE A 202 14.40 0.70 17.61
N LYS A 203 14.82 -0.12 18.59
CA LYS A 203 16.07 -0.87 18.54
C LYS A 203 16.13 -1.82 17.34
N GLU A 204 15.07 -2.58 17.06
CA GLU A 204 15.04 -3.48 15.91
C GLU A 204 15.15 -2.72 14.58
N VAL A 205 14.43 -1.61 14.43
CA VAL A 205 14.52 -0.77 13.22
C VAL A 205 15.91 -0.18 13.05
N LEU A 206 16.54 0.29 14.13
CA LEU A 206 17.93 0.76 14.08
C LEU A 206 18.89 -0.36 13.68
N GLY A 207 18.65 -1.60 14.10
CA GLY A 207 19.39 -2.78 13.63
C GLY A 207 19.31 -2.94 12.12
N TYR A 208 18.10 -2.93 11.55
CA TYR A 208 17.93 -3.01 10.10
C TYR A 208 18.56 -1.82 9.35
N VAL A 209 18.51 -0.61 9.93
CA VAL A 209 19.17 0.57 9.37
C VAL A 209 20.67 0.36 9.26
N LEU A 210 21.31 -0.24 10.27
CA LEU A 210 22.74 -0.56 10.21
C LEU A 210 23.04 -1.55 9.08
N ASP A 211 22.21 -2.58 8.91
CA ASP A 211 22.37 -3.58 7.85
C ASP A 211 22.23 -2.98 6.43
N MET A 212 21.55 -1.83 6.29
CA MET A 212 21.37 -1.14 5.01
C MET A 212 22.56 -0.26 4.61
N ILE A 213 23.52 0.02 5.50
CA ILE A 213 24.63 0.93 5.21
C ILE A 213 25.66 0.22 4.29
N PRO A 214 25.90 0.73 3.07
CA PRO A 214 26.80 0.10 2.10
C PRO A 214 28.27 0.42 2.40
N HIS A 215 28.84 -0.23 3.43
CA HIS A 215 30.19 0.06 3.93
C HIS A 215 31.29 -0.16 2.88
N ASN A 216 31.19 -1.21 2.07
CA ASN A 216 32.19 -1.51 1.04
C ASN A 216 32.24 -0.41 -0.04
N GLU A 217 31.07 0.10 -0.42
CA GLU A 217 30.96 1.19 -1.39
C GLU A 217 31.46 2.51 -0.81
N MET A 218 31.25 2.76 0.48
CA MET A 218 31.83 3.92 1.16
C MET A 218 33.36 3.89 1.15
N GLU A 219 33.99 2.72 1.30
CA GLU A 219 35.45 2.57 1.16
C GLU A 219 35.93 2.90 -0.27
N VAL A 220 35.17 2.50 -1.29
CA VAL A 220 35.46 2.87 -2.69
C VAL A 220 35.38 4.39 -2.88
N LEU A 221 34.38 5.05 -2.29
CA LEU A 221 34.24 6.51 -2.37
C LEU A 221 35.42 7.24 -1.72
N ASP A 222 35.91 6.75 -0.57
CA ASP A 222 37.11 7.30 0.07
C ASP A 222 38.35 7.13 -0.82
N GLY A 223 38.52 5.96 -1.45
CA GLY A 223 39.60 5.73 -2.41
C GLY A 223 39.54 6.68 -3.61
N ILE A 224 38.35 6.93 -4.17
CA ILE A 224 38.15 7.89 -5.27
C ILE A 224 38.54 9.30 -4.82
N LYS A 225 38.09 9.71 -3.63
CA LYS A 225 38.41 11.02 -3.05
C LYS A 225 39.92 11.21 -2.90
N ASP A 226 40.63 10.21 -2.41
CA ASP A 226 42.10 10.27 -2.25
C ASP A 226 42.83 10.45 -3.58
N ILE A 227 42.38 9.77 -4.64
CA ILE A 227 42.93 9.92 -5.99
C ILE A 227 42.69 11.34 -6.53
N VAL A 228 41.46 11.85 -6.36
CA VAL A 228 41.08 13.19 -6.83
C VAL A 228 41.86 14.28 -6.10
N LEU A 229 42.10 14.12 -4.79
CA LEU A 229 42.80 15.10 -3.97
C LEU A 229 44.34 15.02 -4.11
N ASN A 230 44.90 13.86 -4.48
CA ASN A 230 46.35 13.66 -4.64
C ASN A 230 46.76 13.13 -6.02
N PRO A 231 46.50 13.86 -7.12
CA PRO A 231 46.73 13.38 -8.49
C PRO A 231 48.22 13.12 -8.82
N LYS A 232 49.16 13.67 -8.04
CA LYS A 232 50.61 13.56 -8.30
C LYS A 232 51.26 12.26 -7.82
N ARG A 233 50.54 11.38 -7.11
CA ARG A 233 51.11 10.11 -6.60
C ARG A 233 51.05 8.95 -7.61
N ASN A 234 50.23 9.06 -8.66
CA ASN A 234 49.95 7.98 -9.61
C ASN A 234 50.60 8.20 -11.00
N SER A 235 51.63 9.04 -11.09
CA SER A 235 52.39 9.31 -12.33
C SER A 235 53.88 8.97 -12.19
N LEU A 236 54.16 7.76 -11.71
CA LEU A 236 55.47 7.10 -11.73
C LEU A 236 55.31 5.66 -12.20
#